data_AF-A0A428UIZ1-F1
#
_entry.id   AF-A0A428UIZ1-F1
#
_cell.length_a   1.000
_cell.length_b   1.000
_cell.length_c   1.000
_cell.angle_alpha   90.00
_cell.angle_beta   90.00
_cell.angle_gamma   90.00
#
_symmetry.space_group_name_H-M   'P 1'
#
loop_
_entity.id
_entity.type
_entity.pdbx_description
1 polymer ?
#
loop_
_entity_poly.entity_id
_entity_poly.type
_entity_poly.pdbx_seq_one_letter_code
_entity_poly.pdbx_strand_id
1 'polypeptide(L)' 'MLSNALFLVASLAGLVAASPYPPCEHQTICLDAINSCGIKYGACYDVCSPQDSPTPPPCPTSTSVEYPEITAD' A
#
# COMPACT_ATOMS: atom_id res chain seq x y z
N MET A 1 -15.04 -7.51 -69.05
CA MET A 1 -13.98 -6.74 -68.36
C MET A 1 -14.63 -5.86 -67.32
N LEU A 2 -14.13 -5.95 -66.08
CA LEU A 2 -14.32 -5.02 -64.95
C LEU A 2 -15.73 -4.86 -64.34
N SER A 3 -15.96 -5.57 -63.22
CA SER A 3 -16.46 -4.95 -61.97
C SER A 3 -16.35 -5.97 -60.83
N ASN A 4 -15.11 -6.28 -60.47
CA ASN A 4 -14.76 -7.13 -59.34
C ASN A 4 -13.88 -6.29 -58.41
N ALA A 5 -14.48 -5.43 -57.58
CA ALA A 5 -13.83 -4.82 -56.41
C ALA A 5 -14.78 -3.80 -55.75
N LEU A 6 -15.78 -4.25 -54.99
CA LEU A 6 -16.42 -3.35 -54.02
C LEU A 6 -16.99 -4.10 -52.81
N PHE A 7 -16.19 -4.96 -52.19
CA PHE A 7 -16.50 -5.53 -50.87
C PHE A 7 -15.27 -5.54 -49.96
N LEU A 8 -14.59 -4.40 -49.85
CA LEU A 8 -13.51 -4.20 -48.90
C LEU A 8 -13.70 -2.87 -48.16
N VAL A 9 -14.84 -2.71 -47.49
CA VAL A 9 -15.03 -1.62 -46.54
C VAL A 9 -15.02 -2.17 -45.12
N ALA A 10 -13.82 -2.04 -44.54
CA ALA A 10 -13.58 -1.54 -43.19
C ALA A 10 -14.07 -2.38 -42.01
N SER A 11 -13.46 -3.55 -41.83
CA SER A 11 -13.32 -4.18 -40.52
C SER A 11 -12.18 -3.53 -39.71
N LEU A 12 -12.38 -2.30 -39.21
CA LEU A 12 -11.54 -1.70 -38.17
C LEU A 12 -12.40 -0.81 -37.25
N ALA A 13 -13.27 -1.43 -36.46
CA ALA A 13 -13.90 -0.77 -35.31
C ALA A 13 -13.78 -1.70 -34.10
N GLY A 14 -12.57 -1.81 -33.56
CA GLY A 14 -12.28 -2.70 -32.45
C GLY A 14 -10.99 -2.35 -31.73
N LEU A 15 -10.65 -1.06 -31.63
CA LEU A 15 -9.60 -0.61 -30.72
C LEU A 15 -10.31 -0.41 -29.38
N VAL A 16 -10.31 -1.44 -28.53
CA VAL A 16 -10.70 -1.24 -27.13
C VAL A 16 -9.64 -0.31 -26.56
N ALA A 17 -10.00 0.95 -26.29
CA ALA A 17 -9.14 1.86 -25.57
C ALA A 17 -8.90 1.23 -24.19
N ALA A 18 -7.75 0.59 -24.01
CA ALA A 18 -7.21 0.36 -22.69
C ALA A 18 -6.97 1.76 -22.11
N SER A 19 -7.95 2.28 -21.36
CA SER A 19 -7.75 3.53 -20.63
C SER A 19 -6.56 3.27 -19.71
N PRO A 20 -5.50 4.10 -19.75
CA PRO A 20 -4.51 4.10 -18.69
C PRO A 20 -5.30 4.19 -17.38
N TYR A 21 -5.04 3.29 -16.42
CA TYR A 21 -5.52 3.48 -15.06
C TYR A 21 -5.22 4.94 -14.69
N PRO A 22 -6.19 5.69 -14.13
CA PRO A 22 -5.94 7.09 -13.80
C PRO A 22 -4.63 7.17 -13.04
N PRO A 23 -3.74 8.11 -13.40
CA PRO A 23 -2.47 8.26 -12.69
C PRO A 23 -2.77 8.41 -11.20
N CYS A 24 -1.95 7.78 -10.37
CA CYS A 24 -2.12 7.91 -8.93
C CYS A 24 -2.07 9.39 -8.55
N GLU A 25 -3.05 9.84 -7.77
CA GLU A 25 -3.14 11.22 -7.31
C GLU A 25 -2.34 11.39 -6.02
N HIS A 26 -1.22 12.09 -6.12
CA HIS A 26 -0.31 12.33 -5.00
C HIS A 26 -1.01 13.12 -3.89
N GLN A 27 -1.09 12.48 -2.72
CA GLN A 27 -1.63 13.07 -1.50
C GLN A 27 -0.81 12.59 -0.31
N THR A 28 -0.43 13.50 0.57
CA THR A 28 0.25 13.15 1.82
C THR A 28 -0.79 12.88 2.90
N ILE A 29 -0.76 11.67 3.45
CA ILE A 29 -1.58 11.30 4.61
C ILE A 29 -0.69 10.99 5.81
N CYS A 30 -1.17 11.30 7.01
CA CYS A 30 -0.43 11.03 8.26
C CYS A 30 -1.09 9.89 9.03
N LEU A 31 -0.33 8.83 9.28
CA LEU A 31 -0.72 7.75 10.17
C LEU A 31 -0.30 8.11 11.58
N ASP A 32 -1.24 8.06 12.53
CA ASP A 32 -1.01 8.16 13.97
C ASP A 32 -1.72 6.96 14.62
N ALA A 33 -0.95 6.01 15.13
CA ALA A 33 -1.47 4.73 15.58
C ALA A 33 -0.75 4.21 16.82
N ILE A 34 -1.35 3.21 17.46
CA ILE A 34 -0.81 2.51 18.63
C ILE A 34 -0.81 1.01 18.32
N ASN A 35 0.34 0.34 18.51
CA ASN A 35 0.43 -1.11 18.29
C ASN A 35 -0.20 -1.90 19.46
N SER A 36 -0.23 -3.24 19.35
CA SER A 36 -0.84 -4.12 20.37
C SER A 36 -0.23 -4.03 21.77
N CYS A 37 0.99 -3.52 21.88
CA CYS A 37 1.72 -3.36 23.14
C CYS A 37 1.69 -1.92 23.66
N GLY A 38 0.86 -1.05 23.08
CA GLY A 38 0.68 0.33 23.56
C GLY A 38 1.72 1.33 23.04
N ILE A 39 2.54 0.96 22.05
CA ILE A 39 3.57 1.84 21.49
C ILE A 39 2.96 2.71 20.40
N LYS A 40 3.05 4.03 20.58
CA LYS A 40 2.70 5.03 19.56
C LYS A 40 3.70 5.00 18.41
N TYR A 41 3.19 5.04 17.19
CA TYR A 41 4.00 5.14 15.98
C TYR A 41 3.21 5.90 14.91
N GLY A 42 3.93 6.56 14.02
CA GLY A 42 3.30 7.36 12.99
C GLY A 42 4.30 8.12 12.14
N ALA A 43 3.90 8.39 10.90
CA ALA A 43 4.57 9.30 9.98
C ALA A 43 3.59 9.67 8.86
N CYS A 44 3.93 10.73 8.12
CA CYS A 44 3.22 11.06 6.91
C CYS A 44 3.89 10.42 5.70
N TYR A 45 3.10 9.86 4.78
CA TYR A 45 3.58 9.21 3.56
C TYR A 45 2.66 9.58 2.39
N ASP A 46 3.19 9.42 1.18
CA ASP A 46 2.45 9.63 -0.04
C ASP A 46 1.57 8.40 -0.35
N VAL A 47 0.28 8.60 -0.63
CA VAL A 47 -0.63 7.50 -0.99
C VAL A 47 -0.20 6.75 -2.26
N CYS A 48 0.60 7.39 -3.12
CA CYS A 48 1.20 6.78 -4.29
C CYS A 48 2.49 6.00 -4.00
N SER A 49 3.00 6.10 -2.77
CA SER A 49 4.15 5.35 -2.25
C SER A 49 3.76 4.54 -1.02
N PRO A 50 2.86 3.55 -1.14
CA PRO A 50 2.36 2.79 0.01
C PRO A 50 3.43 2.01 0.78
N GLN A 51 4.56 1.70 0.14
CA GLN A 51 5.73 1.08 0.78
C GLN A 51 6.39 1.97 1.84
N ASP A 52 6.18 3.29 1.77
CA ASP A 52 6.70 4.25 2.75
C ASP A 52 5.77 4.38 3.97
N SER A 53 4.65 3.64 3.99
CA SER A 53 3.72 3.63 5.11
C SER A 53 4.38 3.12 6.40
N PRO A 54 4.20 3.81 7.54
CA PRO A 54 4.78 3.39 8.82
C PRO A 54 4.32 2.00 9.23
N THR A 55 5.26 1.14 9.63
CA THR A 55 4.96 -0.18 10.18
C THR A 55 5.03 -0.17 11.71
N PRO A 56 4.23 -1.03 12.39
CA PRO A 56 4.28 -1.11 13.85
C PRO A 56 5.66 -1.57 14.34
N PRO A 57 6.26 -0.91 15.35
CA PRO A 57 7.50 -1.39 15.96
C PRO A 57 7.27 -2.71 16.72
N PRO A 58 8.33 -3.52 16.94
CA PRO A 58 8.23 -4.73 17.76
C PRO A 58 7.93 -4.41 19.22
N CYS A 59 7.25 -5.33 19.90
CA CYS A 59 7.03 -5.21 21.34
C CYS A 59 8.33 -5.49 22.11
N PRO A 60 8.59 -4.77 23.22
CA PRO A 60 9.73 -5.04 24.08
C PRO A 60 9.58 -6.42 24.70
N THR A 61 10.67 -7.18 24.73
CA THR A 61 10.73 -8.42 25.49
C THR A 61 10.82 -8.08 26.98
N SER A 62 9.93 -8.64 27.79
CA SER A 62 10.05 -8.53 29.24
C SER A 62 11.26 -9.34 29.70
N THR A 63 12.37 -8.67 30.00
CA THR A 63 13.43 -9.28 30.78
C THR A 63 12.93 -9.35 32.21
N SER A 64 12.48 -10.53 32.65
CA SER A 64 12.20 -10.77 34.07
C SER A 64 13.50 -10.57 34.84
N VAL A 65 13.60 -9.47 35.58
CA VAL A 65 14.62 -9.32 36.61
C VAL A 65 14.14 -10.20 37.75
N GLU A 66 14.71 -11.40 37.86
CA GLU A 66 14.53 -12.23 39.05
C GLU A 66 15.24 -11.50 40.19
N TYR A 67 14.48 -10.69 40.92
CA TYR A 67 14.94 -10.12 42.18
C TYR A 67 15.03 -11.28 43.17
N PRO A 68 16.21 -11.57 43.75
CA PRO A 68 16.28 -12.56 44.81
C PRO A 68 15.34 -12.11 45.93
N GLU A 69 14.37 -12.96 46.23
CA GLU A 69 13.47 -12.81 47.36
C GLU A 69 14.33 -12.72 48.63
N ILE A 70 14.54 -11.50 49.14
CA ILE A 70 15.15 -11.31 50.45
C ILE A 70 14.10 -11.65 51.51
N THR A 71 14.07 -12.92 51.94
CA THR A 71 13.31 -13.35 53.10
C THR A 71 13.92 -12.68 54.33
N ALA A 72 13.18 -11.75 54.95
CA ALA A 72 13.55 -11.18 56.24
C ALA A 72 13.10 -12.15 57.35
N ASP A 73 14.06 -12.65 58.13
CA ASP A 73 13.87 -13.30 59.44
C ASP A 73 14.17 -12.29 60.55
#